data_AF-A0A3R9UVL0-F1
#
_entry.id   AF-A0A3R9UVL0-F1
#
_cell.length_a   1.000
_cell.length_b   1.000
_cell.length_c   1.000
_cell.angle_alpha   90.00
_cell.angle_beta   90.00
_cell.angle_gamma   90.00
#
_symmetry.space_group_name_H-M   'P 1'
#
loop_
_entity.id
_entity.type
_entity.pdbx_description
1 polymer ?
#
loop_
_entity_poly.entity_id
_entity_poly.type
_entity_poly.pdbx_seq_one_letter_code
_entity_poly.pdbx_strand_id
1 'polypeptide(L)'
;MNRTRPSAAPRPTAGALRLVEAGTSTPTAVDIAAYVRQMTAHCPYLAPSLQQGLTTWTVYQAEGDPSAVEAELFHAGFQAAERLRPLLNRPHSGLRCENIVLLG
;
A
#
# COMPACT_ATOMS: atom_id res chain seq x y z
N MET A 1 -29.25 -14.86 -9.11
CA MET A 1 -28.37 -14.59 -10.27
C MET A 1 -26.93 -14.60 -9.80
N ASN A 2 -26.16 -15.66 -10.11
CA ASN A 2 -24.73 -15.71 -9.80
C ASN A 2 -23.98 -14.86 -10.85
N ARG A 3 -23.46 -13.69 -10.44
CA ARG A 3 -22.54 -12.92 -11.28
C ARG A 3 -21.21 -13.66 -11.34
N THR A 4 -20.90 -14.27 -12.48
CA THR A 4 -19.54 -14.73 -12.79
C THR A 4 -18.62 -13.50 -12.72
N ARG A 5 -17.69 -13.46 -11.75
CA ARG A 5 -16.68 -12.40 -11.74
C ARG A 5 -15.82 -12.57 -12.99
N PRO A 6 -15.57 -11.50 -13.78
CA PRO A 6 -14.53 -11.53 -14.79
C PRO A 6 -13.23 -11.98 -14.12
N SER A 7 -12.58 -12.99 -14.70
CA SER A 7 -11.21 -13.32 -14.31
C SER A 7 -10.34 -12.11 -14.59
N ALA A 8 -9.47 -11.74 -13.64
CA ALA A 8 -8.48 -10.71 -13.88
C ALA A 8 -7.61 -11.10 -15.08
N ALA A 9 -7.17 -10.11 -15.86
CA ALA A 9 -6.22 -10.33 -16.93
C ALA A 9 -4.93 -10.95 -16.35
N PRO A 10 -4.30 -11.91 -17.06
CA PRO A 10 -3.00 -12.45 -16.64
C PRO A 10 -1.99 -11.32 -16.48
N ARG A 11 -1.22 -11.36 -15.40
CA ARG A 11 -0.14 -10.40 -15.14
C ARG A 11 1.18 -11.16 -15.29
N PRO A 12 1.92 -10.96 -16.39
CA PRO A 12 3.15 -11.71 -16.65
C PRO A 12 4.26 -11.40 -15.64
N THR A 13 4.18 -10.26 -14.97
CA THR A 13 5.10 -9.79 -13.93
C THR A 13 4.70 -10.25 -12.52
N ALA A 14 3.58 -10.96 -12.37
CA ALA A 14 3.12 -11.45 -11.06
C ALA A 14 4.18 -12.36 -10.44
N GLY A 15 4.64 -11.98 -9.24
CA GLY A 15 5.75 -12.64 -8.54
C GLY A 15 7.01 -11.78 -8.45
N ALA A 16 7.12 -10.67 -9.19
CA ALA A 16 8.26 -9.75 -9.04
C ALA A 16 8.28 -9.02 -7.68
N LEU A 17 7.13 -8.96 -7.00
CA LEU A 17 6.99 -8.52 -5.61
C LEU A 17 6.49 -9.67 -4.73
N ARG A 18 7.31 -10.09 -3.76
CA ARG A 18 6.89 -11.02 -2.71
C ARG A 18 6.37 -10.26 -1.51
N LEU A 19 5.17 -10.58 -1.04
CA LEU A 19 4.61 -9.99 0.17
C LEU A 19 5.41 -10.44 1.40
N VAL A 20 5.93 -9.50 2.17
CA VAL A 20 6.65 -9.73 3.45
C VAL A 20 5.72 -9.46 4.62
N GLU A 21 5.02 -8.33 4.59
CA GLU A 21 4.01 -7.99 5.59
C GLU A 21 2.72 -7.52 4.91
N ALA A 22 1.64 -8.24 5.19
CA ALA A 22 0.29 -7.79 4.83
C ALA A 22 -0.08 -6.57 5.69
N GLY A 23 -0.88 -5.66 5.11
CA GLY A 23 -1.30 -4.39 5.70
C GLY A 23 -1.37 -4.38 7.24
N THR A 24 -0.48 -3.64 7.87
CA THR A 24 -0.37 -3.48 9.33
C THR A 24 -0.14 -2.01 9.71
N SER A 25 -0.56 -1.59 10.90
CA SER A 25 -0.23 -0.25 11.44
C SER A 25 1.15 -0.20 12.10
N THR A 26 1.77 -1.36 12.36
CA THR A 26 3.02 -1.51 13.09
C THR A 26 3.94 -2.47 12.34
N PRO A 27 4.54 -2.05 11.22
CA PRO A 27 5.42 -2.92 10.45
C PRO A 27 6.68 -3.26 11.24
N THR A 28 7.17 -4.48 11.09
CA THR A 28 8.35 -4.98 11.85
C THR A 28 9.57 -5.25 10.98
N ALA A 29 9.36 -5.45 9.67
CA ALA A 29 10.38 -5.74 8.68
C ALA A 29 11.16 -4.49 8.23
N VAL A 30 10.73 -3.29 8.64
CA VAL A 30 11.34 -2.02 8.26
C VAL A 30 11.22 -0.98 9.37
N ASP A 31 12.28 -0.22 9.63
CA ASP A 31 12.20 0.98 10.46
C ASP A 31 11.61 2.15 9.65
N ILE A 32 10.34 2.46 9.91
CA ILE A 32 9.63 3.56 9.25
C ILE A 32 9.90 4.93 9.87
N ALA A 33 10.62 5.03 10.98
CA ALA A 33 10.72 6.27 11.76
C ALA A 33 11.40 7.40 10.96
N ALA A 34 12.45 7.09 10.20
CA ALA A 34 13.13 8.07 9.35
C ALA A 34 12.20 8.58 8.23
N TYR A 35 11.52 7.66 7.54
CA TYR A 35 10.55 7.99 6.49
C TYR A 35 9.41 8.85 7.03
N VAL A 36 8.83 8.46 8.17
CA VAL A 36 7.75 9.22 8.82
C VAL A 36 8.21 10.63 9.15
N ARG A 37 9.38 10.81 9.76
CA ARG A 37 9.91 12.15 10.07
C ARG A 37 10.05 13.02 8.83
N GLN A 38 10.59 12.47 7.75
CA GLN A 38 10.74 13.20 6.50
C GLN A 38 9.39 13.51 5.85
N MET A 39 8.51 12.51 5.74
CA MET A 39 7.30 12.60 4.94
C MET A 39 6.18 13.38 5.64
N THR A 40 6.18 13.46 6.97
CA THR A 40 5.21 14.31 7.71
C THR A 40 5.38 15.80 7.40
N ALA A 41 6.56 16.24 6.93
CA ALA A 41 6.76 17.60 6.44
C ALA A 41 6.09 17.85 5.08
N HIS A 42 5.80 16.80 4.30
CA HIS A 42 5.30 16.89 2.93
C HIS A 42 3.86 16.39 2.77
N CYS A 43 3.40 15.49 3.63
CA CYS A 43 2.07 14.92 3.61
C CYS A 43 1.28 15.36 4.84
N PRO A 44 0.35 16.32 4.72
CA PRO A 44 -0.41 16.85 5.87
C PRO A 44 -1.33 15.80 6.52
N TYR A 45 -1.60 14.69 5.82
CA TYR A 45 -2.45 13.60 6.32
C TYR A 45 -1.69 12.56 7.13
N LEU A 46 -0.35 12.46 6.97
CA LEU A 46 0.42 11.36 7.53
C LEU A 46 0.51 11.41 9.06
N ALA A 47 0.94 12.55 9.62
CA ALA A 47 1.04 12.73 11.07
C ALA A 47 -0.28 12.47 11.80
N PRO A 48 -1.42 13.08 11.41
CA PRO A 48 -2.68 12.82 12.08
C PRO A 48 -3.20 11.38 11.86
N SER A 49 -2.95 10.76 10.69
CA SER A 49 -3.31 9.35 10.47
C SER A 49 -2.53 8.40 11.38
N LEU A 50 -1.23 8.65 11.60
CA LEU A 50 -0.41 7.87 12.52
C LEU A 50 -0.91 7.97 13.96
N GLN A 51 -1.21 9.19 14.43
CA GLN A 51 -1.73 9.44 15.79
C GLN A 51 -3.05 8.71 16.05
N GLN A 52 -3.90 8.55 15.02
CA GLN A 52 -5.18 7.87 15.13
C GLN A 52 -5.12 6.37 14.78
N GLY A 53 -3.94 5.83 14.46
CA GLY A 53 -3.79 4.42 14.04
C GLY A 53 -4.46 4.11 12.70
N LEU A 54 -4.59 5.11 11.82
CA LEU A 54 -5.27 5.04 10.52
C LEU A 54 -4.28 4.93 9.34
N THR A 55 -3.03 4.60 9.64
CA THR A 55 -1.98 4.32 8.65
C THR A 55 -1.79 2.82 8.53
N THR A 56 -1.86 2.32 7.31
CA THR A 56 -1.54 0.93 6.94
C THR A 56 -0.22 0.91 6.17
N TRP A 57 0.62 -0.07 6.45
CA TRP A 57 1.87 -0.35 5.76
C TRP A 57 1.80 -1.75 5.17
N THR A 58 2.03 -1.88 3.87
CA THR A 58 2.21 -3.19 3.22
C THR A 58 3.65 -3.27 2.72
N VAL A 59 4.36 -4.31 3.12
CA VAL A 59 5.80 -4.46 2.83
C VAL A 59 6.00 -5.57 1.81
N TYR A 60 6.69 -5.26 0.72
CA TYR A 60 7.09 -6.20 -0.32
C TYR A 60 8.60 -6.31 -0.42
N GLN A 61 9.09 -7.48 -0.79
CA GLN A 61 10.46 -7.70 -1.25
C GLN A 61 10.47 -7.66 -2.79
N ALA A 62 11.38 -6.90 -3.37
CA ALA A 62 11.69 -6.95 -4.80
C ALA A 62 12.46 -8.24 -5.11
N GLU A 63 11.95 -9.03 -6.05
CA GLU A 63 12.56 -10.29 -6.51
C GLU A 63 12.71 -10.39 -8.03
N GLY A 64 11.92 -9.63 -8.78
CA GLY A 64 11.99 -9.60 -10.24
C GLY A 64 13.03 -8.62 -10.78
N ASP A 65 13.14 -8.56 -12.11
CA ASP A 65 13.88 -7.49 -12.77
C ASP A 65 13.23 -6.11 -12.49
N PRO A 66 13.98 -4.99 -12.63
CA PRO A 66 13.47 -3.66 -12.28
C PRO A 66 12.17 -3.27 -12.99
N SER A 67 11.99 -3.68 -14.25
CA SER A 67 10.79 -3.33 -15.02
C SER A 67 9.55 -4.10 -14.54
N ALA A 68 9.74 -5.37 -14.18
CA ALA A 68 8.68 -6.18 -13.58
C ALA A 68 8.32 -5.68 -12.16
N VAL A 69 9.32 -5.29 -11.37
CA VAL A 69 9.13 -4.70 -10.04
C VAL A 69 8.32 -3.41 -10.13
N GLU A 70 8.65 -2.52 -11.07
CA GLU A 70 7.93 -1.27 -11.27
C GLU A 70 6.45 -1.51 -11.66
N ALA A 71 6.20 -2.43 -12.60
CA ALA A 71 4.84 -2.79 -13.01
C ALA A 71 4.01 -3.35 -11.84
N GLU A 72 4.61 -4.22 -11.03
CA GLU A 72 3.94 -4.77 -9.85
C GLU A 72 3.76 -3.73 -8.74
N LEU A 73 4.68 -2.77 -8.58
CA LEU A 73 4.54 -1.66 -7.65
C LEU A 73 3.37 -0.75 -8.04
N PHE A 74 3.24 -0.44 -9.34
CA PHE A 74 2.09 0.30 -9.86
C PHE A 74 0.78 -0.43 -9.56
N HIS A 75 0.75 -1.75 -9.79
CA HIS A 75 -0.42 -2.57 -9.47
C HIS A 75 -0.74 -2.56 -7.96
N ALA A 76 0.27 -2.71 -7.10
CA ALA A 76 0.11 -2.67 -5.65
C ALA A 76 -0.44 -1.31 -5.17
N GLY A 77 0.05 -0.21 -5.75
CA GLY A 77 -0.45 1.14 -5.51
C GLY A 77 -1.91 1.32 -5.94
N PHE A 78 -2.29 0.79 -7.11
CA PHE A 78 -3.68 0.78 -7.55
C PHE A 78 -4.58 0.02 -6.56
N GLN A 79 -4.18 -1.19 -6.14
CA GLN A 79 -4.94 -1.97 -5.16
C GLN A 79 -5.08 -1.24 -3.82
N ALA A 80 -4.04 -0.52 -3.38
CA ALA A 80 -4.10 0.30 -2.17
C ALA A 80 -5.11 1.45 -2.28
N ALA A 81 -5.10 2.16 -3.41
CA ALA A 81 -6.08 3.21 -3.68
C ALA A 81 -7.52 2.66 -3.71
N GLU A 82 -7.74 1.50 -4.32
CA GLU A 82 -9.05 0.84 -4.33
C GLU A 82 -9.52 0.44 -2.92
N ARG A 83 -8.62 0.03 -2.02
CA ARG A 83 -8.96 -0.23 -0.61
C ARG A 83 -9.38 1.03 0.13
N LEU A 84 -8.76 2.17 -0.16
CA LEU A 84 -9.13 3.46 0.46
C LEU A 84 -10.47 4.00 -0.05
N ARG A 85 -10.78 3.82 -1.34
CA ARG A 85 -11.97 4.39 -2.00
C ARG A 85 -13.29 4.21 -1.22
N PRO A 86 -13.68 3.02 -0.74
CA PRO A 86 -14.93 2.86 0.02
C PRO A 86 -14.89 3.52 1.41
N LEU A 87 -13.69 3.73 1.96
CA LEU A 87 -13.51 4.37 3.26
C LEU A 87 -13.62 5.89 3.14
N LEU A 88 -13.17 6.48 2.03
CA LEU A 88 -13.20 7.92 1.76
C LEU A 88 -14.59 8.46 1.40
N ASN A 89 -15.51 7.60 0.96
CA ASN A 89 -16.87 7.97 0.58
C ASN A 89 -17.84 8.07 1.78
N ARG A 90 -17.34 8.07 3.02
CA ARG A 90 -18.17 8.17 4.24
C ARG A 90 -18.11 9.59 4.81
N PRO A 91 -19.21 10.11 5.39
CA PRO A 91 -19.16 11.38 6.11
C PRO A 91 -18.07 11.33 7.20
N HIS A 92 -17.18 12.32 7.23
CA HIS A 92 -16.07 12.49 8.21
C HIS A 92 -14.86 11.54 8.07
N SER A 93 -14.66 10.83 6.96
CA SER A 93 -13.55 9.87 6.78
C SER A 93 -12.21 10.49 6.34
N GLY A 94 -11.80 11.61 6.95
CA GLY A 94 -10.77 12.50 6.39
C GLY A 94 -9.31 12.05 6.50
N LEU A 95 -8.98 11.00 7.25
CA LEU A 95 -7.59 10.66 7.59
C LEU A 95 -7.31 9.17 7.44
N ARG A 96 -6.76 8.74 6.31
CA ARG A 96 -6.21 7.38 6.12
C ARG A 96 -5.02 7.43 5.18
N CYS A 97 -3.97 6.69 5.52
CA CYS A 97 -2.81 6.53 4.66
C CYS A 97 -2.58 5.04 4.39
N GLU A 98 -2.51 4.65 3.12
CA GLU A 98 -1.98 3.34 2.72
C GLU A 98 -0.59 3.54 2.14
N ASN A 99 0.42 3.00 2.80
CA ASN A 99 1.81 3.04 2.36
C ASN A 99 2.22 1.68 1.82
N ILE A 100 2.93 1.69 0.69
CA ILE A 100 3.58 0.53 0.11
C ILE A 100 5.09 0.69 0.30
N VAL A 101 5.71 -0.28 0.96
CA VAL A 101 7.15 -0.31 1.20
C VAL A 101 7.78 -1.40 0.34
N LEU A 102 8.88 -1.06 -0.31
CA LEU A 102 9.69 -1.99 -1.08
C LEU A 102 11.04 -2.21 -0.38
N LEU A 103 11.38 -3.47 -0.15
CA LEU A 103 12.68 -3.93 0.33
C LEU A 103 13.45 -4.53 -0.84
N GLY A 104 14.77 -4.29 -0.91
CA GLY A 104 15.63 -4.77 -2.00
C GLY A 104 16.56 -3.69 -2.52
#